data_AF-A0A9D8X3V3-F1
#
_entry.id   AF-A0A9D8X3V3-F1
#
_cell.length_a   1.000
_cell.length_b   1.000
_cell.length_c   1.000
_cell.angle_alpha   90.00
_cell.angle_beta   90.00
_cell.angle_gamma   90.00
#
_symmetry.space_group_name_H-M   'P 1'
#
loop_
_entity.id
_entity.type
_entity.pdbx_description
1 polymer ?
#
loop_
_entity_poly.entity_id
_entity_poly.type
_entity_poly.pdbx_seq_one_letter_code
_entity_poly.pdbx_strand_id
1 'polypeptide(L)' 'MKKNNKVKENYLEKIPLKNPEINWTTDDNGIVTLEVENKGIANKIAQKLLKKPKISFIHLDENGSFVWPLI' A
#
# COMPACT_ATOMS: atom_id res chain seq x y z
N MET A 1 -33.91 21.13 -6.94
CA MET A 1 -32.88 20.07 -6.82
C MET A 1 -31.56 20.64 -7.34
N LYS A 2 -30.58 20.92 -6.48
CA LYS A 2 -29.26 21.42 -6.92
C LYS A 2 -28.48 20.24 -7.54
N LYS A 3 -28.24 20.27 -8.85
CA LYS A 3 -27.27 19.37 -9.50
C LYS A 3 -25.88 19.81 -9.04
N ASN A 4 -25.26 19.03 -8.17
CA ASN A 4 -23.84 19.19 -7.87
C ASN A 4 -23.06 18.77 -9.13
N ASN A 5 -22.68 19.75 -9.96
CA ASN A 5 -21.73 19.54 -11.05
C ASN A 5 -20.34 19.32 -10.43
N LYS A 6 -20.08 18.08 -9.99
CA LYS A 6 -18.75 17.67 -9.57
C LYS A 6 -17.90 17.59 -10.83
N VAL A 7 -16.97 18.53 -10.99
CA VAL A 7 -15.96 18.46 -12.05
C VAL A 7 -15.23 17.13 -11.91
N LYS A 8 -15.13 16.38 -13.01
CA LYS A 8 -14.46 15.08 -13.01
C LYS A 8 -12.95 15.37 -12.94
N GLU A 9 -12.36 15.18 -11.76
CA GLU A 9 -10.91 15.37 -11.57
C GLU A 9 -10.13 14.54 -12.59
N ASN A 10 -9.10 15.14 -13.21
CA ASN A 10 -8.20 14.44 -14.11
C ASN A 10 -7.29 13.52 -13.29
N TYR A 11 -7.32 12.22 -13.59
CA TYR A 11 -6.47 11.24 -12.93
C TYR A 11 -4.98 11.46 -13.25
N LEU A 12 -4.66 11.92 -14.46
CA LEU A 12 -3.27 12.10 -14.93
C LEU A 12 -2.57 13.29 -14.27
N GLU A 13 -3.32 14.19 -13.64
CA GLU A 13 -2.77 15.34 -12.88
C GLU A 13 -2.44 14.98 -11.43
N LYS A 14 -2.74 13.75 -10.98
CA LYS A 14 -2.48 13.33 -9.61
C LYS A 14 -1.02 12.92 -9.43
N ILE A 15 -0.41 13.43 -8.38
CA ILE A 15 0.94 13.05 -7.94
C ILE A 15 0.78 11.87 -6.96
N PRO A 16 1.48 10.74 -7.17
CA PRO A 16 1.44 9.63 -6.23
C PRO A 16 2.05 10.05 -4.88
N LEU A 17 1.49 9.54 -3.79
CA LEU A 17 1.99 9.79 -2.44
C LEU A 17 2.06 8.46 -1.68
N LYS A 18 3.21 8.19 -1.08
CA LYS A 18 3.36 7.05 -0.16
C LYS A 18 2.52 7.26 1.09
N ASN A 19 1.90 6.19 1.57
CA ASN A 19 1.35 6.20 2.91
C ASN A 19 2.51 6.17 3.93
N PRO A 20 2.70 7.20 4.77
CA PRO A 20 3.80 7.27 5.73
C PRO A 20 3.71 6.19 6.83
N GLU A 21 2.57 5.54 7.01
CA GLU A 21 2.43 4.41 7.95
C GLU A 21 3.05 3.11 7.42
N ILE A 22 3.39 3.04 6.13
CA ILE A 22 3.98 1.84 5.52
C ILE A 22 5.49 1.93 5.63
N ASN A 23 6.06 1.13 6.53
CA ASN A 23 7.50 0.91 6.57
C ASN A 23 7.91 0.09 5.34
N TRP A 24 9.12 0.34 4.85
CA TRP A 24 9.69 -0.41 3.76
C TRP A 24 11.20 -0.46 3.85
N THR A 25 11.78 -1.49 3.25
CA THR A 25 13.21 -1.72 3.17
C THR A 25 13.61 -2.12 1.77
N THR A 26 14.89 -2.04 1.46
CA THR A 26 15.47 -2.52 0.20
C THR A 26 16.60 -3.49 0.54
N ASP A 27 16.64 -4.63 -0.16
CA ASP A 27 17.69 -5.63 0.01
C ASP A 27 18.92 -5.35 -0.89
N ASP A 28 19.94 -6.20 -0.77
CA ASP A 28 21.19 -6.07 -1.54
C ASP A 28 21.00 -6.22 -3.06
N ASN A 29 19.89 -6.81 -3.50
CA ASN A 29 19.53 -6.96 -4.91
C ASN A 29 18.65 -5.79 -5.41
N GLY A 30 18.36 -4.81 -4.56
CA GLY A 30 17.52 -3.66 -4.89
C GLY A 30 16.02 -3.95 -4.81
N ILE A 31 15.59 -5.10 -4.26
CA ILE A 31 14.17 -5.42 -4.13
C ILE A 31 13.57 -4.72 -2.91
N VAL A 32 12.48 -3.99 -3.15
CA VAL A 32 11.74 -3.28 -2.11
C VAL A 32 10.77 -4.24 -1.43
N THR A 33 10.76 -4.25 -0.10
CA THR A 33 9.80 -4.99 0.71
C THR A 33 8.96 -4.01 1.53
N LEU A 34 7.63 -4.09 1.41
CA LEU A 34 6.69 -3.30 2.19
C LEU A 34 6.18 -4.08 3.41
N GLU A 35 6.14 -3.41 4.55
CA GLU A 35 5.52 -3.95 5.77
C GLU A 35 4.09 -3.43 5.90
N VAL A 36 3.11 -4.26 5.58
CA VAL A 36 1.70 -3.88 5.60
C VAL A 36 0.99 -4.49 6.81
N GLU A 37 0.48 -3.65 7.70
CA GLU A 37 -0.31 -4.11 8.86
C GLU A 37 -1.72 -4.53 8.45
N ASN A 38 -2.09 -5.77 8.77
CA ASN A 38 -3.43 -6.32 8.59
C ASN A 38 -4.37 -5.82 9.69
N LYS A 39 -4.93 -4.62 9.53
CA LYS A 39 -5.87 -3.98 10.46
C LYS A 39 -7.34 -4.38 10.17
N GLY A 40 -8.23 -4.26 11.16
CA GLY A 40 -9.68 -4.46 11.00
C GLY A 40 -10.26 -5.75 11.62
N ILE A 41 -11.60 -5.83 11.67
CA ILE A 41 -12.32 -6.90 12.40
C ILE A 41 -12.12 -8.27 11.75
N ALA A 42 -12.23 -8.35 10.41
CA ALA A 42 -12.00 -9.59 9.69
C ALA A 42 -10.57 -10.13 9.90
N ASN A 43 -9.57 -9.24 9.86
CA ASN A 43 -8.17 -9.60 10.13
C ASN A 43 -7.96 -10.08 11.56
N LYS A 44 -8.61 -9.47 12.56
CA LYS A 44 -8.59 -9.99 13.94
C LYS A 44 -9.18 -11.41 14.04
N ILE A 45 -10.28 -11.69 13.34
CA ILE A 45 -10.89 -13.02 13.30
C ILE A 45 -9.94 -14.02 12.62
N ALA A 46 -9.35 -13.65 11.48
CA ALA A 46 -8.39 -14.49 10.76
C ALA A 46 -7.11 -14.76 11.57
N GLN A 47 -6.60 -13.78 12.31
CA GLN A 47 -5.47 -13.95 13.22
C GLN A 47 -5.82 -14.92 14.36
N LYS A 48 -7.03 -14.80 14.94
CA LYS A 48 -7.47 -15.66 16.04
C LYS A 48 -7.80 -17.09 15.62
N LEU A 49 -8.45 -17.28 14.47
CA LEU A 49 -8.94 -18.59 14.00
C LEU A 49 -7.96 -19.30 13.07
N LEU A 50 -7.29 -18.56 12.19
CA LEU A 50 -6.43 -19.10 11.13
C LEU A 50 -4.94 -18.82 11.36
N LYS A 51 -4.57 -18.27 12.53
CA LYS A 51 -3.19 -17.91 12.90
C LYS A 51 -2.47 -17.08 11.83
N LYS A 52 -3.22 -16.25 11.10
CA LYS A 52 -2.66 -15.37 10.08
C LYS A 52 -1.77 -14.30 10.73
N PRO A 53 -0.72 -13.83 10.05
CA PRO A 53 0.20 -12.85 10.62
C PRO A 53 -0.44 -11.46 10.73
N LYS A 54 0.04 -10.67 11.69
CA LYS A 54 -0.37 -9.27 11.87
C LYS A 54 0.20 -8.34 10.78
N ILE A 55 1.38 -8.66 10.26
CA ILE A 55 2.07 -7.92 9.21
C ILE A 55 2.30 -8.85 8.02
N SER A 56 2.07 -8.33 6.82
CA SER A 56 2.45 -8.97 5.56
C SER A 56 3.68 -8.26 5.00
N PHE A 57 4.69 -9.03 4.62
CA PHE A 57 5.85 -8.53 3.90
C PHE A 57 5.59 -8.71 2.40
N ILE A 58 5.47 -7.60 1.67
CA ILE A 58 5.17 -7.60 0.24
C ILE A 58 6.44 -7.23 -0.49
N HIS A 59 7.05 -8.21 -1.15
CA HIS A 59 8.17 -7.97 -2.06
C HIS A 59 7.62 -7.42 -3.37
N LEU A 60 8.10 -6.25 -3.78
CA LEU A 60 7.77 -5.68 -5.07
C LEU A 60 8.54 -6.39 -6.17
N ASP A 61 8.01 -6.35 -7.38
CA ASP A 61 8.75 -6.75 -8.58
C ASP A 61 9.84 -5.71 -8.90
N GLU A 62 10.63 -5.96 -9.95
CA GLU A 62 11.71 -5.07 -10.36
C GLU A 62 11.21 -3.64 -10.64
N ASN A 63 10.11 -3.51 -11.38
CA ASN A 63 9.54 -2.21 -11.73
C ASN A 63 8.97 -1.50 -10.49
N GLY A 64 8.24 -2.20 -9.63
CA GLY A 64 7.74 -1.64 -8.38
C GLY A 64 8.88 -1.22 -7.45
N SER A 65 9.94 -2.02 -7.37
CA SER A 65 11.12 -1.73 -6.57
C SER A 65 11.90 -0.53 -7.10
N PHE A 66 11.91 -0.33 -8.42
CA PHE A 66 12.49 0.85 -9.05
C PHE A 66 11.67 2.12 -8.78
N VAL A 67 10.35 2.06 -8.97
CA VAL A 67 9.48 3.24 -8.84
C VAL A 67 9.27 3.63 -7.38
N TRP A 68 9.16 2.67 -6.46
CA TRP A 68 8.77 2.95 -5.09
C TRP A 68 9.65 4.01 -4.42
N PRO A 69 10.99 3.93 -4.40
CA PRO A 69 11.84 4.94 -3.77
C PRO A 69 11.69 6.36 -4.38
N LEU A 70 11.21 6.48 -5.61
CA LEU A 70 11.08 7.75 -6.35
C LEU A 70 9.77 8.52 -6.07
N ILE A 71 8.79 7.88 -5.41
CA ILE A 71 7.53 8.50 -4.97
C ILE A 71 7.76 9.29 -3.67
#